data_AF-A0A973CX83-F1
#
_entry.id   AF-A0A973CX83-F1
#
_cell.length_a   1.000
_cell.length_b   1.000
_cell.length_c   1.000
_cell.angle_alpha   90.00
_cell.angle_beta   90.00
_cell.angle_gamma   90.00
#
_symmetry.space_group_name_H-M   'P 1'
#
loop_
_entity.id
_entity.type
_entity.pdbx_description
1 polymer ?
#
loop_
_entity_poly.entity_id
_entity_poly.type
_entity_poly.pdbx_seq_one_letter_code
_entity_poly.pdbx_strand_id
1 'polypeptide(L)' 'MSAPALKSIEPDLVHPQTYVDYGYPHDAWTALRRESPVHWIERSQGESFWAITKHADIAYVGKNPELFINGPTLFVPFED' A
#
# COMPACT_ATOMS: atom_id res chain seq x y z
N MET A 1 -6.70 4.99 -22.84
CA MET A 1 -5.37 4.35 -22.72
C MET A 1 -5.41 3.48 -21.47
N SER A 2 -5.37 2.16 -21.64
CA SER A 2 -5.41 1.21 -20.52
C SER A 2 -4.02 1.11 -19.91
N ALA A 3 -3.89 1.33 -18.60
CA ALA A 3 -2.68 0.98 -17.88
C ALA A 3 -2.40 -0.52 -18.09
N PRO A 4 -1.15 -0.93 -18.36
CA PRO A 4 -0.83 -2.34 -18.50
C PRO A 4 -1.15 -3.03 -17.17
N ALA A 5 -1.69 -4.24 -17.28
CA ALA A 5 -2.35 -4.92 -16.19
C ALA A 5 -1.42 -5.15 -14.98
N LEU A 6 -1.58 -4.32 -13.94
CA LEU A 6 -1.19 -4.59 -12.55
C LEU A 6 -1.97 -5.77 -11.92
N LYS A 7 -2.75 -6.51 -12.73
CA LYS A 7 -3.70 -7.54 -12.32
C LYS A 7 -3.07 -8.86 -11.83
N SER A 8 -1.75 -8.92 -11.68
CA SER A 8 -1.04 -10.11 -11.18
C SER A 8 -0.38 -9.91 -9.80
N ILE A 9 -0.73 -8.85 -9.08
CA ILE A 9 -0.21 -8.56 -7.73
C ILE A 9 -1.28 -8.81 -6.65
N GLU A 10 -2.10 -9.86 -6.81
CA GLU A 10 -3.15 -10.19 -5.83
C GLU A 10 -2.74 -11.40 -4.99
N PRO A 11 -1.85 -11.16 -4.03
CA PRO A 11 -2.32 -11.28 -2.65
C PRO A 11 -2.36 -9.91 -1.98
N ASP A 12 -3.31 -9.72 -1.06
CA ASP A 12 -3.42 -8.51 -0.23
C ASP A 12 -2.03 -8.21 0.39
N LEU A 13 -1.42 -7.11 -0.08
CA LEU A 13 -0.05 -6.70 0.22
C LEU A 13 0.19 -6.42 1.71
N VAL A 14 -0.88 -6.26 2.47
CA VAL A 14 -0.81 -6.00 3.91
C VAL A 14 -1.44 -7.12 4.74
N HIS A 15 -2.07 -8.12 4.12
CA HIS A 15 -2.66 -9.23 4.86
C HIS A 15 -1.57 -10.13 5.50
N PRO A 16 -1.61 -10.38 6.82
CA PRO A 16 -0.56 -11.15 7.50
C PRO A 16 -0.33 -12.55 6.92
N GLN A 17 -1.40 -13.25 6.52
CA GLN A 17 -1.29 -14.60 5.93
C GLN A 17 -0.46 -14.61 4.64
N THR A 18 -0.49 -13.53 3.85
CA THR A 18 0.33 -13.40 2.64
C THR A 18 1.83 -13.50 2.96
N TYR A 19 2.26 -12.90 4.08
CA TYR A 19 3.66 -12.93 4.51
C TYR A 19 4.07 -14.31 5.02
N VAL A 20 3.14 -15.06 5.63
CA VAL A 20 3.37 -16.45 6.07
C VAL A 20 3.55 -17.37 4.87
N ASP A 21 2.65 -17.27 3.89
CA ASP A 21 2.59 -18.20 2.77
C ASP A 21 3.64 -17.91 1.68
N TYR A 22 3.92 -16.62 1.44
CA TYR A 22 4.71 -16.19 0.28
C TYR A 22 5.95 -15.36 0.66
N GLY A 23 6.14 -15.04 1.93
CA GLY A 23 7.20 -14.15 2.39
C GLY A 23 6.95 -12.68 2.04
N TYR A 24 8.00 -11.86 2.12
CA TYR A 24 7.88 -10.42 1.86
C TYR A 24 7.71 -10.14 0.35
N PRO A 25 6.71 -9.37 -0.09
CA PRO A 25 6.40 -9.18 -1.51
C PRO A 25 7.30 -8.11 -2.17
N HIS A 26 8.61 -8.35 -2.20
CA HIS A 26 9.60 -7.39 -2.72
C HIS A 26 9.35 -6.95 -4.17
N ASP A 27 8.92 -7.87 -5.03
CA ASP A 27 8.68 -7.59 -6.44
C ASP A 27 7.48 -6.67 -6.64
N ALA A 28 6.41 -6.90 -5.88
CA ALA A 28 5.22 -6.04 -5.87
C ALA A 28 5.57 -4.60 -5.49
N TRP A 29 6.27 -4.43 -4.37
CA TRP A 29 6.71 -3.11 -3.92
C TRP A 29 7.67 -2.44 -4.91
N THR A 30 8.50 -3.22 -5.61
CA THR A 30 9.39 -2.72 -6.66
C THR A 30 8.62 -2.24 -7.88
N ALA A 31 7.60 -2.98 -8.32
CA ALA A 31 6.71 -2.58 -9.40
C ALA A 31 5.93 -1.30 -9.06
N LEU A 32 5.32 -1.24 -7.87
CA LEU A 32 4.60 -0.03 -7.41
C LEU A 32 5.52 1.19 -7.39
N ARG A 33 6.72 1.08 -6.82
CA ARG A 33 7.70 2.17 -6.88
C ARG A 33 8.03 2.61 -8.30
N ARG A 34 8.10 1.70 -9.26
CA ARG A 34 8.47 2.05 -10.63
C ARG A 34 7.30 2.67 -11.40
N GLU A 35 6.10 2.15 -11.22
CA GLU A 35 4.99 2.36 -12.16
C GLU A 35 3.81 3.12 -11.56
N SER A 36 3.57 2.98 -10.25
CA SER A 36 2.48 3.65 -9.54
C SER A 36 2.91 3.97 -8.10
N PRO A 37 3.80 4.97 -7.92
CA PRO A 37 4.47 5.19 -6.63
C PRO A 37 3.54 5.69 -5.52
N VAL A 38 2.41 6.30 -5.92
CA VAL A 38 1.26 6.64 -5.10
C VAL A 38 0.08 5.87 -5.69
N HIS A 39 -0.32 4.79 -5.03
CA HIS A 39 -1.29 3.83 -5.56
C HIS A 39 -2.49 3.67 -4.63
N TRP A 40 -3.71 3.64 -5.18
CA TRP A 40 -4.91 3.31 -4.41
C TRP A 40 -5.06 1.79 -4.34
N ILE A 41 -4.94 1.22 -3.14
CA ILE A 41 -5.19 -0.20 -2.90
C ILE A 41 -6.65 -0.34 -2.52
N GLU A 42 -7.44 -0.89 -3.44
CA GLU A 42 -8.81 -1.30 -3.19
C GLU A 42 -8.80 -2.63 -2.44
N ARG A 43 -9.48 -2.70 -1.30
CA ARG A 43 -9.56 -3.93 -0.49
C ARG A 43 -10.98 -4.46 -0.47
N SER A 44 -11.10 -5.78 -0.52
CA SER A 44 -12.38 -6.47 -0.33
C SER A 44 -12.82 -6.51 1.14
N GLN A 45 -11.88 -6.38 2.08
CA GLN A 45 -12.09 -6.36 3.52
C GLN A 45 -11.25 -5.25 4.17
N GLY A 46 -11.84 -4.57 5.16
CA GLY A 46 -11.25 -3.39 5.80
C GLY A 46 -11.21 -2.15 4.90
N GLU A 47 -10.53 -1.11 5.37
CA GLU A 47 -10.47 0.17 4.65
C GLU A 47 -9.44 0.15 3.52
N SER A 48 -9.86 0.57 2.32
CA SER A 48 -8.98 0.88 1.18
C SER A 48 -8.09 2.09 1.50
N PHE A 49 -6.85 2.11 0.98
CA PHE A 49 -5.87 3.13 1.35
C PHE A 49 -4.88 3.47 0.23
N TRP A 50 -4.19 4.60 0.39
CA TRP A 50 -3.08 5.00 -0.49
C TRP A 50 -1.76 4.35 -0.05
N ALA A 51 -1.15 3.55 -0.92
CA ALA A 51 0.21 3.08 -0.77
C ALA A 51 1.20 4.14 -1.28
N ILE A 52 2.00 4.68 -0.36
CA ILE A 52 3.10 5.62 -0.66
C ILE A 52 4.41 4.83 -0.64
N THR A 53 5.04 4.66 -1.80
CA THR A 53 6.11 3.65 -1.94
C THR A 53 7.51 4.23 -2.17
N LYS A 54 7.63 5.54 -2.40
CA LYS A 54 8.93 6.23 -2.55
C LYS A 54 9.40 6.80 -1.22
N HIS A 55 10.69 6.65 -0.96
CA HIS A 55 11.33 7.21 0.23
C HIS A 55 11.12 8.73 0.36
N ALA A 56 11.24 9.49 -0.73
CA ALA A 56 11.05 10.94 -0.71
C ALA A 56 9.63 11.34 -0.28
N ASP A 57 8.62 10.63 -0.78
CA ASP A 57 7.21 10.91 -0.49
C ASP A 57 6.84 10.50 0.95
N ILE A 58 7.36 9.36 1.43
CA ILE A 58 7.22 8.94 2.84
C ILE A 58 7.83 10.00 3.77
N ALA A 59 9.04 10.48 3.44
CA ALA A 59 9.71 11.52 4.21
C ALA A 59 8.95 12.86 4.17
N TYR A 60 8.30 13.18 3.05
CA TYR A 60 7.43 14.34 2.95
C TYR A 60 6.21 14.20 3.86
N VAL A 61 5.45 13.10 3.74
CA VAL A 61 4.26 12.83 4.57
C VAL A 61 4.59 12.94 6.06
N GLY A 62 5.67 12.26 6.50
CA GLY A 62 6.08 12.27 7.91
C GLY A 62 6.56 13.63 8.45
N LYS A 63 6.85 14.61 7.58
CA LYS A 63 7.31 15.97 7.97
C LYS A 63 6.20 17.03 7.94
N ASN A 64 5.02 16.72 7.43
CA ASN A 64 3.92 17.68 7.29
C ASN A 64 2.69 17.23 8.12
N PRO A 65 2.79 17.20 9.47
CA PRO A 65 1.72 16.71 10.35
C PRO A 65 0.43 17.56 10.31
N GLU A 66 0.51 18.81 9.85
CA GLU A 66 -0.64 19.68 9.59
C GLU A 66 -1.45 19.26 8.35
N LEU A 67 -0.83 18.49 7.44
CA LEU A 67 -1.48 17.93 6.25
C LEU A 67 -1.86 16.46 6.44
N PHE A 68 -1.05 15.69 7.17
CA PHE A 68 -1.22 14.26 7.39
C PHE A 68 -1.22 13.94 8.88
N ILE A 69 -2.41 13.75 9.45
CA ILE A 69 -2.58 13.40 10.85
C ILE A 69 -2.51 11.89 11.07
N ASN A 70 -1.99 11.46 12.22
CA ASN A 70 -1.90 10.03 12.56
C ASN A 70 -3.23 9.41 13.02
N GLY A 71 -4.18 10.21 13.48
CA GLY A 71 -5.45 9.74 14.04
C GLY A 71 -6.64 9.90 13.09
N PRO A 72 -7.75 9.18 13.32
CA PRO A 72 -8.00 8.26 14.44
C PRO A 72 -7.42 6.85 14.24
N THR A 73 -6.99 6.51 13.03
CA THR A 73 -6.60 5.14 12.63
C THR A 73 -5.08 5.00 12.54
N LEU A 74 -4.49 4.16 13.40
CA LEU A 74 -3.03 3.96 13.50
C LEU A 74 -2.52 2.71 12.76
N PHE A 75 -3.40 1.79 12.42
CA PHE A 75 -3.09 0.55 11.72
C PHE A 75 -4.18 0.26 10.70
N VAL A 76 -3.84 -0.49 9.65
CA VAL A 76 -4.83 -0.94 8.67
C VAL A 76 -5.64 -2.07 9.32
N PRO A 77 -6.94 -1.88 9.58
CA PRO A 77 -7.75 -2.92 10.20
C PRO A 77 -7.99 -4.08 9.23
N PHE A 78 -8.10 -5.26 9.81
CA PHE A 78 -8.61 -6.47 9.15
C PHE A 78 -9.93 -6.77 9.87
N GLU A 79 -11.04 -6.58 9.17
CA GLU A 79 -12.34 -7.06 9.65
C GLU A 79 -12.62 -8.39 8.96
N ASP A 80 -13.17 -9.35 9.72
CA ASP A 80 -13.58 -10.66 9.23
C ASP A 80 -14.79 -10.57 8.28
#